data_AF-A0A126Z4P5-F1
#
_entry.id   AF-A0A126Z4P5-F1
#
_cell.length_a   1.000
_cell.length_b   1.000
_cell.length_c   1.000
_cell.angle_alpha   90.00
_cell.angle_beta   90.00
_cell.angle_gamma   90.00
#
_symmetry.space_group_name_H-M   'P 1'
#
loop_
_entity.id
_entity.type
_entity.pdbx_description
1 polymer ?
#
loop_
_entity_poly.entity_id
_entity_poly.type
_entity_poly.pdbx_seq_one_letter_code
_entity_poly.pdbx_strand_id
1 'polypeptide(L)'
;MSDSVLADTSIPDDAARVEDGDMRRSPGVFVVWIVCLAITALLLADDTWTAVQNIATVPSLITKNYDFYRANHLTGLVKPVPWAQLVVAVIAPAVGFAAALWVGRGRSLGRRLLALLAVICAVSAVAASISAYISSAYQL
;
A
#
# COMPACT_ATOMS: atom_id res chain seq x y z
N MET A 1 -39.02 -14.75 49.47
CA MET A 1 -38.76 -13.36 49.05
C MET A 1 -37.28 -13.11 49.23
N SER A 2 -36.53 -13.19 48.13
CA SER A 2 -35.26 -12.50 47.86
C SER A 2 -34.72 -13.09 46.56
N ASP A 3 -35.32 -12.66 45.46
CA ASP A 3 -34.87 -12.95 44.11
C ASP A 3 -33.57 -12.17 43.87
N SER A 4 -32.44 -12.86 43.92
CA SER A 4 -31.18 -12.32 43.43
C SER A 4 -31.24 -12.32 41.91
N VAL A 5 -31.70 -11.19 41.37
CA VAL A 5 -31.57 -10.78 39.96
C VAL A 5 -30.07 -10.74 39.64
N LEU A 6 -29.52 -11.87 39.24
CA LEU A 6 -28.26 -11.92 38.52
C LEU A 6 -28.56 -11.31 37.15
N ALA A 7 -28.12 -10.07 36.98
CA ALA A 7 -28.11 -9.41 35.69
C ALA A 7 -27.37 -10.32 34.71
N ASP A 8 -28.13 -10.86 33.77
CA ASP A 8 -27.66 -11.56 32.58
C ASP A 8 -26.92 -10.54 31.72
N THR A 9 -25.66 -10.27 32.08
CA THR A 9 -24.72 -9.49 31.27
C THR A 9 -24.06 -10.40 30.25
N SER A 10 -24.83 -11.28 29.59
CA SER A 10 -24.39 -11.85 28.33
C SER A 10 -24.23 -10.68 27.36
N ILE A 11 -22.99 -10.25 27.14
CA ILE A 11 -22.64 -9.43 25.98
C ILE A 11 -23.30 -10.14 24.78
N PRO A 12 -24.15 -9.47 23.99
CA PRO A 12 -24.92 -10.15 22.95
C PRO A 12 -23.95 -10.91 22.05
N ASP A 13 -24.14 -12.23 22.02
CA ASP A 13 -23.38 -13.23 21.26
C ASP A 13 -23.33 -12.88 19.75
N ASP A 14 -24.21 -11.96 19.33
CA ASP A 14 -24.27 -11.35 18.01
C ASP A 14 -23.03 -10.51 17.66
N ALA A 15 -22.40 -9.82 18.60
CA ALA A 15 -21.20 -9.00 18.33
C ALA A 15 -19.98 -9.89 18.01
N ALA A 16 -19.85 -11.02 18.69
CA ALA A 16 -18.80 -12.02 18.44
C ALA A 16 -19.07 -12.80 17.13
N ARG A 17 -20.34 -13.12 16.82
CA ARG A 17 -20.74 -13.79 15.56
C ARG A 17 -20.44 -12.98 14.30
N VAL A 18 -20.56 -11.65 14.36
CA VAL A 18 -20.24 -10.77 13.23
C VAL A 18 -18.73 -10.75 12.97
N GLU A 19 -17.90 -10.82 14.01
CA GLU A 19 -16.45 -10.87 13.88
C GLU A 19 -15.96 -12.19 13.27
N ASP A 20 -16.69 -13.28 13.49
CA ASP A 20 -16.25 -14.63 13.11
C ASP A 20 -16.31 -14.91 11.60
N GLY A 21 -16.96 -14.02 10.82
CA GLY A 21 -16.69 -13.79 9.39
C GLY A 21 -16.36 -15.03 8.55
N ASP A 22 -17.08 -16.14 8.78
CA ASP A 22 -16.78 -17.42 8.16
C ASP A 22 -17.13 -17.32 6.67
N MET A 23 -16.12 -17.03 5.84
CA MET A 23 -16.25 -16.88 4.39
C MET A 23 -16.87 -18.12 3.72
N ARG A 24 -16.84 -19.28 4.38
CA ARG A 24 -17.46 -20.51 3.87
C ARG A 24 -18.97 -20.54 4.04
N ARG A 25 -19.54 -19.76 4.96
CA ARG A 25 -20.96 -19.84 5.34
C ARG A 25 -21.82 -18.67 4.84
N SER A 26 -21.23 -17.54 4.49
CA SER A 26 -21.99 -16.40 3.95
C SER A 26 -21.46 -15.93 2.59
N PRO A 27 -22.25 -16.07 1.50
CA PRO A 27 -21.82 -15.65 0.16
C PRO A 27 -21.58 -14.13 0.09
N GLY A 28 -22.29 -13.33 0.89
CA GLY A 28 -22.09 -11.89 0.99
C GLY A 28 -20.69 -11.50 1.48
N VAL A 29 -20.19 -12.17 2.53
CA VAL A 29 -18.84 -11.90 3.06
C VAL A 29 -17.76 -12.31 2.06
N PHE A 30 -17.96 -13.41 1.34
CA PHE A 30 -17.04 -13.82 0.27
C PHE A 30 -17.00 -12.79 -0.86
N VAL A 31 -18.15 -12.30 -1.33
CA VAL A 31 -18.22 -11.26 -2.37
C VAL A 31 -17.53 -9.98 -1.92
N VAL A 32 -17.79 -9.50 -0.71
CA VAL A 32 -17.13 -8.31 -0.14
C VAL A 32 -15.61 -8.49 -0.11
N TRP A 33 -15.13 -9.65 0.33
CA TRP A 33 -13.70 -9.95 0.35
C TRP A 33 -13.06 -9.90 -1.04
N ILE A 34 -13.70 -10.52 -2.04
CA ILE A 34 -13.22 -10.52 -3.43
C ILE A 34 -13.21 -9.11 -4.02
N VAL A 35 -14.26 -8.31 -3.77
CA VAL A 35 -14.35 -6.93 -4.25
C VAL A 35 -13.23 -6.08 -3.62
N CYS A 36 -13.03 -6.16 -2.31
CA CYS A 36 -11.95 -5.43 -1.63
C CYS A 36 -10.56 -5.86 -2.14
N LEU A 37 -10.35 -7.16 -2.39
CA LEU A 37 -9.12 -7.66 -3.00
C LEU A 37 -8.92 -7.10 -4.40
N ALA A 38 -9.94 -7.11 -5.24
CA ALA A 38 -9.86 -6.61 -6.61
C ALA A 38 -9.55 -5.11 -6.64
N ILE A 39 -10.23 -4.31 -5.82
CA ILE A 39 -9.96 -2.88 -5.69
C ILE A 39 -8.53 -2.64 -5.24
N THR A 40 -8.08 -3.35 -4.20
CA THR A 40 -6.71 -3.20 -3.69
C THR A 40 -5.68 -3.59 -4.75
N ALA A 41 -5.90 -4.68 -5.47
CA ALA A 41 -5.00 -5.13 -6.54
C ALA A 41 -4.95 -4.11 -7.69
N LEU A 42 -6.08 -3.52 -8.07
CA LEU A 42 -6.13 -2.48 -9.11
C LEU A 42 -5.38 -1.22 -8.70
N LEU A 43 -5.54 -0.76 -7.46
CA LEU A 43 -4.81 0.40 -6.95
C LEU A 43 -3.30 0.17 -6.94
N LEU A 44 -2.85 -1.00 -6.47
CA LEU A 44 -1.44 -1.34 -6.45
C LEU A 44 -0.86 -1.60 -7.85
N ALA A 45 -1.69 -2.06 -8.79
CA ALA A 45 -1.30 -2.19 -10.20
C ALA A 45 -1.11 -0.81 -10.86
N ASP A 46 -1.98 0.16 -10.55
CA ASP A 46 -1.85 1.54 -11.01
C ASP A 46 -0.58 2.22 -10.45
N ASP A 47 -0.29 2.03 -9.16
CA ASP A 47 0.96 2.47 -8.53
C ASP A 47 2.19 1.85 -9.23
N THR A 48 2.14 0.55 -9.53
CA THR A 48 3.21 -0.16 -10.25
C THR A 48 3.39 0.42 -11.66
N TRP A 49 2.29 0.66 -12.38
CA TRP A 49 2.33 1.24 -13.71
C TRP A 49 2.94 2.64 -13.71
N THR A 50 2.58 3.47 -12.74
CA THR A 50 3.17 4.79 -12.53
C THR A 50 4.67 4.70 -12.21
N ALA A 51 5.08 3.76 -11.35
CA ALA A 51 6.49 3.53 -11.05
C ALA A 51 7.31 3.07 -12.27
N VAL A 52 6.73 2.23 -13.12
CA VAL A 52 7.35 1.82 -14.40
C VAL A 52 7.50 3.01 -15.34
N GLN A 53 6.49 3.86 -15.46
CA GLN A 53 6.61 5.10 -16.24
C GLN A 53 7.73 6.00 -15.69
N ASN A 54 7.85 6.11 -14.37
CA ASN A 54 8.92 6.89 -13.73
C ASN A 54 10.31 6.35 -14.05
N ILE A 55 10.50 5.02 -14.18
CA ILE A 55 11.78 4.45 -14.64
C ILE A 55 12.14 4.93 -16.05
N ALA A 56 11.17 5.09 -16.94
CA ALA A 56 11.41 5.55 -18.29
C ALA A 56 11.62 7.06 -18.37
N THR A 57 10.89 7.85 -17.58
CA THR A 57 10.86 9.32 -17.70
C THR A 57 11.92 10.01 -16.87
N VAL A 58 12.09 9.62 -15.60
CA VAL A 58 12.97 10.29 -14.63
C VAL A 58 14.43 10.36 -15.10
N PRO A 59 15.06 9.28 -15.61
CA PRO A 59 16.44 9.36 -16.09
C PRO A 59 16.61 10.36 -17.24
N SER A 60 15.63 10.46 -18.15
CA SER A 60 15.70 11.40 -19.26
C SER A 60 15.58 12.86 -18.78
N LEU A 61 14.71 13.13 -17.80
CA LEU A 61 14.55 14.46 -17.19
C LEU A 61 15.84 14.90 -16.48
N ILE A 62 16.43 14.00 -15.70
CA ILE A 62 17.70 14.24 -14.99
C ILE A 62 18.82 14.57 -15.97
N THR A 63 18.93 13.79 -17.06
CA THR A 63 19.99 13.98 -18.06
C THR A 63 19.88 15.34 -18.75
N LYS A 64 18.66 15.76 -19.13
CA LYS A 64 18.42 17.09 -19.72
C LYS A 64 18.83 18.22 -18.77
N ASN A 65 18.53 18.09 -17.47
CA ASN A 65 18.91 19.08 -16.47
C ASN A 65 20.44 19.16 -16.29
N TYR A 66 21.13 18.03 -16.42
CA TYR A 66 22.60 17.98 -16.32
C TYR A 66 23.33 18.54 -17.51
N ASP A 67 22.79 18.44 -18.71
CA ASP A 67 23.37 19.09 -19.88
C ASP A 67 23.35 20.62 -19.71
N PHE A 68 22.30 21.16 -19.09
CA PHE A 68 22.26 22.56 -18.68
C PHE A 68 23.33 22.89 -17.63
N TYR A 69 23.50 22.08 -16.57
CA TYR A 69 24.54 22.34 -15.57
C TYR A 69 25.96 22.24 -16.14
N ARG A 70 26.22 21.26 -17.02
CA ARG A 70 27.51 21.12 -17.70
C ARG A 70 27.81 22.30 -18.62
N ALA A 71 26.81 22.79 -19.35
CA ALA A 71 26.95 23.97 -20.20
C ALA A 71 27.27 25.25 -19.39
N ASN A 72 26.88 25.31 -18.12
CA ASN A 72 27.15 26.43 -17.22
C ASN A 72 28.34 26.19 -16.27
N HIS A 73 29.17 25.17 -16.52
CA HIS A 73 30.32 24.79 -15.67
C HIS A 73 29.96 24.42 -14.22
N LEU A 74 28.71 24.03 -13.96
CA LEU A 74 28.17 23.62 -12.66
C LEU A 74 28.28 22.11 -12.44
N THR A 75 29.44 21.53 -12.72
CA THR A 75 29.63 20.06 -12.70
C THR A 75 29.46 19.41 -11.32
N GLY A 76 29.62 20.18 -10.23
CA GLY A 76 29.41 19.72 -8.86
C GLY A 76 27.94 19.43 -8.48
N LEU A 77 26.97 19.84 -9.32
CA LEU A 77 25.55 19.58 -9.10
C LEU A 77 25.03 18.32 -9.80
N VAL A 78 25.87 17.64 -10.58
CA VAL A 78 25.52 16.39 -11.27
C VAL A 78 25.53 15.23 -10.28
N LYS A 79 24.41 14.52 -10.14
CA LYS A 79 24.25 13.35 -9.25
C LYS A 79 23.96 12.09 -10.07
N PRO A 80 24.27 10.88 -9.57
CA PRO A 80 23.87 9.66 -10.25
C PRO A 80 22.34 9.52 -10.26
N VAL A 81 21.78 8.82 -11.24
CA VAL A 81 20.33 8.51 -11.30
C VAL A 81 19.94 7.62 -10.11
N PRO A 82 18.78 7.86 -9.45
CA PRO A 82 18.39 7.15 -8.23
C PRO A 82 17.76 5.79 -8.54
N TRP A 83 18.52 4.89 -9.17
CA TRP A 83 18.03 3.59 -9.63
C TRP A 83 17.47 2.72 -8.51
N ALA A 84 18.10 2.73 -7.34
CA ALA A 84 17.64 1.93 -6.20
C ALA A 84 16.22 2.34 -5.77
N GLN A 85 15.97 3.65 -5.67
CA GLN A 85 14.66 4.19 -5.31
C GLN A 85 13.61 3.85 -6.37
N LEU A 86 13.94 3.96 -7.65
CA LEU A 86 13.03 3.61 -8.75
C LEU A 86 12.66 2.12 -8.75
N VAL A 87 13.63 1.24 -8.51
CA VAL A 87 13.38 -0.21 -8.39
C VAL A 87 12.52 -0.53 -7.17
N VAL A 88 12.79 0.10 -6.03
CA VAL A 88 11.96 -0.07 -4.82
C VAL A 88 10.52 0.37 -5.07
N ALA A 89 10.30 1.49 -5.78
CA ALA A 89 8.96 1.95 -6.11
C ALA A 89 8.16 0.95 -6.96
N VAL A 90 8.82 0.21 -7.86
CA VAL A 90 8.17 -0.82 -8.69
C VAL A 90 7.86 -2.10 -7.91
N ILE A 91 8.75 -2.51 -7.00
CA ILE A 91 8.62 -3.78 -6.30
C ILE A 91 7.71 -3.67 -5.07
N ALA A 92 7.65 -2.49 -4.43
CA ALA A 92 6.90 -2.27 -3.19
C ALA A 92 5.41 -2.64 -3.30
N PRO A 93 4.65 -2.29 -4.36
CA PRO A 93 3.25 -2.66 -4.48
C PRO A 93 3.05 -4.19 -4.52
N ALA A 94 3.87 -4.91 -5.30
CA ALA A 94 3.78 -6.36 -5.43
C ALA A 94 4.11 -7.08 -4.11
N VAL A 95 5.18 -6.66 -3.44
CA VAL A 95 5.59 -7.20 -2.13
C VAL A 95 4.55 -6.88 -1.07
N GLY A 96 4.04 -5.65 -1.06
CA GLY A 96 2.97 -5.22 -0.17
C GLY A 96 1.73 -6.09 -0.32
N PHE A 97 1.27 -6.32 -1.56
CA PHE A 97 0.10 -7.16 -1.81
C PHE A 97 0.29 -8.59 -1.31
N ALA A 98 1.44 -9.21 -1.61
CA ALA A 98 1.78 -10.55 -1.13
C ALA A 98 1.82 -10.60 0.41
N ALA A 99 2.37 -9.57 1.06
CA ALA A 99 2.40 -9.46 2.51
C ALA A 99 0.99 -9.34 3.11
N ALA A 100 0.10 -8.53 2.52
CA ALA A 100 -1.29 -8.43 2.96
C ALA A 100 -2.01 -9.79 2.90
N LEU A 101 -1.82 -10.54 1.81
CA LEU A 101 -2.40 -11.87 1.64
C LEU A 101 -1.87 -12.84 2.69
N TRP A 102 -0.56 -12.82 2.96
CA TRP A 102 0.06 -13.72 3.92
C TRP A 102 -0.38 -13.41 5.35
N VAL A 103 -0.37 -12.14 5.75
CA VAL A 103 -0.79 -11.64 7.07
C VAL A 103 -2.30 -11.86 7.28
N GLY A 104 -3.10 -11.83 6.23
CA GLY A 104 -4.54 -12.06 6.29
C GLY A 104 -4.95 -13.53 6.46
N ARG A 105 -4.04 -14.50 6.24
CA ARG A 105 -4.38 -15.93 6.31
C ARG A 105 -4.91 -16.31 7.68
N GLY A 106 -6.06 -17.00 7.71
CA GLY A 106 -6.66 -17.50 8.94
C GLY A 106 -7.21 -16.43 9.89
N ARG A 107 -7.26 -15.15 9.47
CA ARG A 107 -7.84 -14.07 10.28
C ARG A 107 -9.27 -13.73 9.84
N SER A 108 -10.00 -13.08 10.75
CA SER A 108 -11.34 -12.52 10.50
C SER A 108 -11.33 -11.50 9.36
N LEU A 109 -12.48 -11.30 8.71
CA LEU A 109 -12.62 -10.38 7.58
C LEU A 109 -12.11 -8.98 7.92
N GLY A 110 -12.49 -8.42 9.07
CA GLY A 110 -12.07 -7.09 9.50
C GLY A 110 -10.55 -6.95 9.57
N ARG A 111 -9.84 -7.94 10.14
CA ARG A 111 -8.37 -7.94 10.22
C ARG A 111 -7.72 -8.04 8.84
N ARG A 112 -8.34 -8.74 7.89
CA ARG A 112 -7.84 -8.81 6.50
C ARG A 112 -8.01 -7.48 5.78
N LEU A 113 -9.15 -6.82 5.94
CA LEU A 113 -9.40 -5.49 5.37
C LEU A 113 -8.43 -4.45 5.93
N LEU A 114 -8.17 -4.49 7.25
CA LEU A 114 -7.14 -3.64 7.87
C LEU A 114 -5.74 -3.91 7.31
N ALA A 115 -5.39 -5.17 7.04
CA ALA A 115 -4.11 -5.52 6.42
C ALA A 115 -3.98 -4.98 4.99
N LEU A 116 -5.05 -5.07 4.18
CA LEU A 116 -5.08 -4.48 2.83
C LEU A 116 -4.92 -2.96 2.90
N LEU A 117 -5.67 -2.29 3.77
CA LEU A 117 -5.60 -0.85 3.96
C LEU A 117 -4.19 -0.42 4.42
N ALA A 118 -3.61 -1.11 5.40
CA ALA A 118 -2.28 -0.83 5.91
C ALA A 118 -1.22 -0.92 4.82
N VAL A 119 -1.33 -1.91 3.92
CA VAL A 119 -0.42 -2.06 2.79
C VAL A 119 -0.57 -0.93 1.77
N ILE A 120 -1.81 -0.54 1.43
CA ILE A 120 -2.04 0.62 0.55
C ILE A 120 -1.36 1.85 1.15
N CYS A 121 -1.62 2.15 2.42
CA CYS A 121 -0.99 3.28 3.10
C CYS A 121 0.54 3.21 3.10
N ALA A 122 1.11 2.02 3.36
CA ALA A 122 2.55 1.83 3.37
C ALA A 122 3.18 2.05 1.98
N VAL A 123 2.57 1.50 0.93
CA VAL A 123 3.05 1.65 -0.45
C VAL A 123 2.95 3.11 -0.89
N SER A 124 1.82 3.78 -0.63
CA SER A 124 1.66 5.20 -0.95
C SER A 124 2.65 6.08 -0.18
N ALA A 125 2.94 5.76 1.09
CA ALA A 125 3.94 6.48 1.88
C ALA A 125 5.36 6.33 1.30
N VAL A 126 5.72 5.13 0.83
CA VAL A 126 6.99 4.87 0.15
C VAL A 126 7.07 5.65 -1.15
N ALA A 127 6.02 5.60 -1.98
CA ALA A 127 5.96 6.34 -3.24
C ALA A 127 6.12 7.86 -3.01
N ALA A 128 5.38 8.42 -2.05
CA ALA A 128 5.48 9.83 -1.68
C ALA A 128 6.88 10.21 -1.17
N SER A 129 7.49 9.35 -0.35
CA SER A 129 8.84 9.56 0.19
C SER A 129 9.90 9.57 -0.92
N ILE A 130 9.78 8.67 -1.90
CA ILE A 130 10.68 8.61 -3.05
C ILE A 130 10.51 9.84 -3.92
N SER A 131 9.28 10.24 -4.23
CA SER A 131 9.02 11.48 -4.99
C SER A 131 9.59 12.71 -4.28
N ALA A 132 9.40 12.83 -2.97
CA ALA A 132 9.97 13.92 -2.17
C ALA A 132 11.51 13.91 -2.17
N TYR A 133 12.13 12.73 -2.08
CA TYR A 133 13.58 12.58 -2.19
C TYR A 133 14.08 13.02 -3.58
N ILE A 134 13.40 12.61 -4.66
CA ILE A 134 13.82 12.95 -6.02
C ILE A 134 13.67 14.47 -6.28
N SER A 135 12.55 15.09 -5.91
CA SER A 135 12.42 16.56 -6.07
C SER A 135 13.46 17.32 -5.26
N SER A 136 13.68 16.95 -3.99
CA SER A 136 14.66 17.63 -3.14
C SER A 136 16.11 17.41 -3.58
N ALA A 137 16.46 16.19 -3.99
CA ALA A 137 17.83 15.85 -4.37
C ALA A 137 18.23 16.37 -5.76
N TYR A 138 17.28 16.47 -6.69
CA TYR A 138 17.53 16.84 -8.09
C TYR A 138 16.99 18.23 -8.47
N GLN A 139 16.38 18.96 -7.52
CA GLN A 139 15.77 20.28 -7.72
C GLN A 139 14.82 20.32 -8.92
N LEU A 140 14.00 19.27 -9.03
CA LEU A 140 12.91 19.14 -9.99
C LEU A 140 11.63 19.72 -9.40
#